data_AF-A0A9N9X1A4-F1
#
_entry.id   AF-A0A9N9X1A4-F1
#
_cell.length_a   1.000
_cell.length_b   1.000
_cell.length_c   1.000
_cell.angle_alpha   90.00
_cell.angle_beta   90.00
_cell.angle_gamma   90.00
#
_symmetry.space_group_name_H-M   'P 1'
#
loop_
_entity.id
_entity.type
_entity.pdbx_description
1 polymer ?
#
loop_
_entity_poly.entity_id
_entity_poly.type
_entity_poly.pdbx_seq_one_letter_code
_entity_poly.pdbx_strand_id
1 'polypeptide(L)'
;PDTDRRNSAEINLADNALPIPIQVFLWKQVGPFVRPKLGKLHEASCMFCQHAATGHHELKEACKSFEKVLVQNIQSGLKPDLTEAIKSIPRWRLIQASLPHVMHAVSSILYNRMKDGNIQSLGAVETKLLYTLHWIILDAVEECADEDFERGVIHASPFYYVFSIPTITLFIYLFAPICNNLKESDFQNFRLENGLKIWQAMWEFRHPDAPCFVTHCKPKPKFLNGKHLKNKQHFGDVFVGRK
;
A
#
# COMPACT_ATOMS: atom_id res chain seq x y z
N PRO A 1 -20.97 -31.77 -6.08
CA PRO A 1 -19.51 -31.49 -6.18
C PRO A 1 -19.17 -30.09 -6.70
N ASP A 2 -19.97 -29.49 -7.59
CA ASP A 2 -19.71 -28.15 -8.16
C ASP A 2 -20.27 -26.97 -7.35
N THR A 3 -21.21 -27.22 -6.43
CA THR A 3 -21.81 -26.21 -5.56
C THR A 3 -20.86 -25.75 -4.44
N ASP A 4 -20.07 -26.66 -3.86
CA ASP A 4 -19.11 -26.31 -2.81
C ASP A 4 -17.96 -25.42 -3.29
N ARG A 5 -17.47 -25.65 -4.53
CA ARG A 5 -16.40 -24.83 -5.12
C ARG A 5 -16.83 -23.39 -5.43
N ARG A 6 -18.11 -23.18 -5.76
CA ARG A 6 -18.67 -21.83 -6.00
C ARG A 6 -18.74 -21.02 -4.71
N ASN A 7 -19.19 -21.63 -3.61
CA ASN A 7 -19.21 -20.97 -2.31
C ASN A 7 -17.80 -20.62 -1.84
N SER A 8 -16.82 -21.52 -1.98
CA SER A 8 -15.43 -21.20 -1.63
C SER A 8 -14.88 -20.00 -2.41
N ALA A 9 -15.17 -19.88 -3.71
CA ALA A 9 -14.65 -18.80 -4.55
C ALA A 9 -15.30 -17.44 -4.28
N GLU A 10 -16.61 -17.38 -4.01
CA GLU A 10 -17.31 -16.14 -3.66
C GLU A 10 -16.94 -15.65 -2.25
N ILE A 11 -16.79 -16.58 -1.29
CA ILE A 11 -16.28 -16.29 0.07
C ILE A 11 -14.87 -15.70 -0.02
N ASN A 12 -13.98 -16.28 -0.84
CA ASN A 12 -12.62 -15.78 -1.02
C ASN A 12 -12.55 -14.38 -1.68
N LEU A 13 -13.52 -13.98 -2.51
CA LEU A 13 -13.50 -12.66 -3.16
C LEU A 13 -14.02 -11.56 -2.24
N ALA A 14 -15.07 -11.87 -1.45
CA ALA A 14 -15.61 -10.98 -0.42
C ALA A 14 -14.63 -10.80 0.76
N ASP A 15 -13.97 -11.88 1.21
CA ASP A 15 -12.95 -11.85 2.26
C ASP A 15 -11.71 -11.04 1.88
N ASN A 16 -11.52 -10.76 0.58
CA ASN A 16 -10.43 -9.94 0.08
C ASN A 16 -10.80 -8.46 -0.10
N ALA A 17 -12.08 -8.07 -0.04
CA ALA A 17 -12.50 -6.70 -0.24
C ALA A 17 -12.21 -5.85 1.01
N LEU A 18 -11.47 -4.76 0.84
CA LEU A 18 -11.21 -3.82 1.94
C LEU A 18 -12.48 -2.99 2.23
N PRO A 19 -12.83 -2.72 3.48
CA PRO A 19 -13.88 -1.77 3.83
C PRO A 19 -13.70 -0.40 3.14
N ILE A 20 -14.78 0.17 2.63
CA ILE A 20 -14.77 1.46 1.93
C ILE A 20 -14.13 2.59 2.77
N PRO A 21 -14.40 2.72 4.09
CA PRO A 21 -13.75 3.75 4.90
C PRO A 21 -12.23 3.68 4.87
N ILE A 22 -11.64 2.47 4.85
CA ILE A 22 -10.20 2.26 4.75
C ILE A 22 -9.70 2.67 3.36
N GLN A 23 -10.38 2.26 2.29
CA GLN A 23 -10.00 2.64 0.93
C GLN A 23 -9.99 4.17 0.76
N VAL A 24 -11.03 4.84 1.24
CA VAL A 24 -11.16 6.31 1.20
C VAL A 24 -10.09 6.97 2.06
N PHE A 25 -9.79 6.42 3.24
CA PHE A 25 -8.72 6.90 4.10
C PHE A 25 -7.37 6.85 3.37
N LEU A 26 -6.98 5.69 2.86
CA LEU A 26 -5.71 5.50 2.18
C LEU A 26 -5.59 6.38 0.94
N TRP A 27 -6.66 6.53 0.15
CA TRP A 27 -6.71 7.44 -1.00
C TRP A 27 -6.49 8.91 -0.59
N LYS A 28 -7.09 9.34 0.53
CA LYS A 28 -6.87 10.69 1.06
C LYS A 28 -5.45 10.89 1.55
N GLN A 29 -4.83 9.90 2.19
CA GLN A 29 -3.45 10.01 2.66
C GLN A 29 -2.44 10.07 1.53
N VAL A 30 -2.63 9.31 0.44
CA VAL A 30 -1.70 9.34 -0.71
C VAL A 30 -1.87 10.58 -1.58
N GLY A 31 -3.07 11.15 -1.62
CA GLY A 31 -3.44 12.28 -2.48
C GLY A 31 -2.45 13.46 -2.49
N PRO A 32 -2.04 14.01 -1.33
CA PRO A 32 -1.08 15.11 -1.26
C PRO A 32 0.26 14.83 -1.95
N PHE A 33 0.67 13.56 -2.02
CA PHE A 33 1.97 13.17 -2.59
C PHE A 33 1.92 12.97 -4.10
N VAL A 34 0.81 12.45 -4.64
CA VAL A 34 0.74 11.99 -6.04
C VAL A 34 -0.03 12.93 -6.98
N ARG A 35 -0.73 13.93 -6.44
CA ARG A 35 -1.47 14.92 -7.26
C ARG A 35 -0.51 15.68 -8.19
N PRO A 36 -0.81 15.76 -9.50
CA PRO A 36 0.00 16.55 -10.43
C PRO A 36 0.08 18.02 -10.01
N LYS A 37 1.28 18.59 -9.99
CA LYS A 37 1.47 20.04 -9.86
C LYS A 37 1.24 20.68 -11.23
N LEU A 38 0.09 21.32 -11.43
CA LEU A 38 -0.35 21.90 -12.71
C LEU A 38 0.35 23.23 -13.07
N GLY A 39 1.47 23.54 -12.43
CA GLY A 39 2.29 24.71 -12.70
C GLY A 39 1.85 25.96 -11.94
N LYS A 40 2.76 26.94 -11.84
CA LYS A 40 2.60 28.16 -11.03
C LYS A 40 1.37 28.98 -11.41
N LEU A 41 1.01 29.02 -12.70
CA LEU A 41 -0.15 29.77 -13.17
C LEU A 41 -1.47 29.14 -12.71
N HIS A 42 -1.58 27.80 -12.79
CA HIS A 42 -2.76 27.09 -12.29
C HIS A 42 -2.84 27.16 -10.76
N GLU A 43 -1.72 26.96 -10.06
CA GLU A 43 -1.65 27.09 -8.60
C GLU A 43 -2.06 28.50 -8.13
N ALA A 44 -1.63 29.53 -8.85
CA ALA A 44 -1.98 30.91 -8.58
C ALA A 44 -3.37 31.34 -9.08
N SER A 45 -4.09 30.53 -9.86
CA SER A 45 -5.43 30.88 -10.37
C SER A 45 -6.55 30.02 -9.79
N CYS A 46 -6.22 28.81 -9.34
CA CYS A 46 -7.19 27.89 -8.77
C CYS A 46 -7.35 28.19 -7.28
N MET A 47 -8.53 28.69 -6.85
CA MET A 47 -8.77 28.99 -5.43
C MET A 47 -8.57 27.77 -4.51
N PHE A 48 -8.84 26.56 -5.02
CA PHE A 48 -8.57 25.30 -4.33
C PHE A 48 -7.06 25.07 -4.12
N CYS A 49 -6.22 25.38 -5.12
CA CYS A 49 -4.77 25.27 -5.02
C CYS A 49 -4.13 26.42 -4.23
N GLN A 50 -4.72 27.63 -4.27
CA GLN A 50 -4.27 28.77 -3.47
C GLN A 50 -4.49 28.53 -1.98
N HIS A 51 -5.60 27.90 -1.59
CA HIS A 51 -5.82 27.44 -0.20
C HIS A 51 -4.91 26.25 0.16
N ALA A 52 -4.45 25.49 -0.84
CA ALA A 52 -3.43 24.46 -0.70
C ALA A 52 -1.99 25.02 -0.66
N ALA A 53 -1.77 26.33 -0.51
CA ALA A 53 -0.46 26.87 -0.11
C ALA A 53 0.03 26.28 1.23
N THR A 54 -0.86 25.62 1.97
CA THR A 54 -0.58 24.69 3.06
C THR A 54 -0.12 23.29 2.58
N GLY A 55 0.41 23.12 1.37
CA GLY A 55 0.83 21.81 0.83
C GLY A 55 1.85 21.10 1.73
N HIS A 56 2.75 21.85 2.38
CA HIS A 56 3.62 21.30 3.41
C HIS A 56 2.87 20.80 4.65
N HIS A 57 1.75 21.42 5.01
CA HIS A 57 0.90 20.98 6.11
C HIS A 57 0.16 19.70 5.73
N GLU A 58 -0.42 19.60 4.54
CA GLU A 58 -1.10 18.38 4.07
C GLU A 58 -0.14 17.18 4.02
N LEU A 59 1.08 17.37 3.49
CA LEU A 59 2.12 16.34 3.47
C LEU A 59 2.52 15.92 4.90
N LYS A 60 2.69 16.89 5.81
CA LYS A 60 3.02 16.63 7.22
C LYS A 60 1.91 15.86 7.94
N GLU A 61 0.65 16.23 7.75
CA GLU A 61 -0.47 15.55 8.38
C GLU A 61 -0.67 14.15 7.80
N ALA A 62 -0.52 13.98 6.49
CA ALA A 62 -0.63 12.67 5.85
C ALA A 62 0.48 11.70 6.30
N CYS A 63 1.74 12.15 6.37
CA CYS A 63 2.82 11.28 6.84
C CYS A 63 2.71 10.96 8.34
N LYS A 64 2.27 11.92 9.17
CA LYS A 64 1.95 11.65 10.59
C LYS A 64 0.82 10.65 10.74
N SER A 65 -0.23 10.78 9.92
CA SER A 65 -1.38 9.89 9.93
C SER A 65 -0.97 8.46 9.57
N PHE A 66 -0.15 8.28 8.53
CA PHE A 66 0.39 6.96 8.17
C PHE A 66 1.16 6.31 9.32
N GLU A 67 2.13 7.02 9.91
CA GLU A 67 2.91 6.46 11.02
C GLU A 67 2.01 6.13 12.23
N LYS A 68 1.13 7.05 12.61
CA LYS A 68 0.24 6.90 13.76
C LYS A 68 -0.67 5.67 13.61
N VAL A 69 -1.26 5.49 12.43
CA VAL A 69 -2.24 4.41 12.19
C VAL A 69 -1.56 3.08 11.91
N LEU A 70 -0.48 3.06 11.12
CA LEU A 70 0.14 1.81 10.66
C LEU A 70 1.21 1.29 11.62
N VAL A 71 2.12 2.17 12.05
CA VAL A 71 3.27 1.81 12.89
C VAL A 71 2.84 1.76 14.35
N GLN A 72 2.27 2.86 14.85
CA GLN A 72 1.91 2.98 16.26
C GLN A 72 0.58 2.28 16.61
N ASN A 73 -0.19 1.86 15.60
CA ASN A 73 -1.53 1.26 15.76
C ASN A 73 -2.51 2.13 16.57
N ILE A 74 -2.36 3.45 16.52
CA ILE A 74 -3.20 4.39 17.28
C ILE A 74 -4.37 4.85 16.42
N GLN A 75 -5.58 4.47 16.84
CA GLN A 75 -6.84 4.81 16.16
C GLN A 75 -7.58 5.98 16.81
N SER A 76 -7.03 6.57 17.88
CA SER A 76 -7.65 7.70 18.58
C SER A 76 -7.71 8.95 17.69
N GLY A 77 -8.85 9.63 17.68
CA GLY A 77 -9.07 10.83 16.85
C GLY A 77 -9.33 10.55 15.37
N LEU A 78 -9.45 9.28 14.95
CA LEU A 78 -10.01 8.93 13.65
C LEU A 78 -11.54 9.05 13.67
N LYS A 79 -12.15 9.12 12.49
CA LYS A 79 -13.61 9.08 12.37
C LYS A 79 -14.15 7.73 12.85
N PRO A 80 -15.33 7.68 13.50
CA PRO A 80 -15.88 6.44 14.06
C PRO A 80 -16.03 5.30 13.02
N ASP A 81 -16.50 5.64 11.82
CA ASP A 81 -16.67 4.72 10.69
C ASP A 81 -15.34 4.09 10.25
N LEU A 82 -14.25 4.87 10.22
CA LEU A 82 -12.92 4.39 9.93
C LEU A 82 -12.36 3.51 11.05
N THR A 83 -12.54 3.92 12.31
CA THR A 83 -12.09 3.14 13.46
C THR A 83 -12.77 1.77 13.51
N GLU A 84 -14.08 1.72 13.29
CA GLU A 84 -14.84 0.46 13.22
C GLU A 84 -14.37 -0.41 12.06
N ALA A 85 -14.18 0.18 10.88
CA ALA A 85 -13.67 -0.54 9.71
C ALA A 85 -12.25 -1.10 9.91
N ILE A 86 -11.36 -0.37 10.58
CA ILE A 86 -10.00 -0.86 10.90
C ILE A 86 -10.09 -2.05 11.85
N LYS A 87 -10.95 -1.98 12.86
CA LYS A 87 -11.15 -3.07 13.83
C LYS A 87 -11.81 -4.31 13.22
N SER A 88 -12.52 -4.15 12.10
CA SER A 88 -13.20 -5.26 11.45
C SER A 88 -12.28 -6.13 10.59
N ILE A 89 -10.99 -5.79 10.45
CA ILE A 89 -10.01 -6.57 9.69
C ILE A 89 -8.75 -6.86 10.54
N PRO A 90 -8.00 -7.93 10.25
CA PRO A 90 -6.71 -8.16 10.89
C PRO A 90 -5.73 -7.00 10.61
N ARG A 91 -4.88 -6.66 11.58
CA ARG A 91 -3.88 -5.58 11.42
C ARG A 91 -3.00 -5.82 10.20
N TRP A 92 -2.56 -7.06 10.00
CA TRP A 92 -1.77 -7.44 8.83
C TRP A 92 -2.47 -7.10 7.51
N ARG A 93 -3.80 -7.25 7.43
CA ARG A 93 -4.57 -6.91 6.24
C ARG A 93 -4.54 -5.41 5.94
N LEU A 94 -4.60 -4.57 6.97
CA LEU A 94 -4.44 -3.12 6.84
C LEU A 94 -3.03 -2.77 6.35
N ILE A 95 -1.99 -3.43 6.86
CA ILE A 95 -0.60 -3.20 6.43
C ILE A 95 -0.43 -3.55 4.96
N GLN A 96 -0.90 -4.72 4.53
CA GLN A 96 -0.87 -5.13 3.11
C GLN A 96 -1.58 -4.13 2.20
N ALA A 97 -2.74 -3.61 2.62
CA ALA A 97 -3.50 -2.62 1.86
C ALA A 97 -2.79 -1.28 1.74
N SER A 98 -2.09 -0.87 2.80
CA SER A 98 -1.48 0.44 2.93
C SER A 98 -0.13 0.53 2.21
N LEU A 99 0.60 -0.59 2.11
CA LEU A 99 1.96 -0.61 1.58
C LEU A 99 2.10 0.03 0.17
N PRO A 100 1.27 -0.27 -0.85
CA PRO A 100 1.37 0.41 -2.14
C PRO A 100 1.20 1.94 -2.04
N HIS A 101 0.36 2.42 -1.11
CA HIS A 101 0.08 3.84 -0.94
C HIS A 101 1.27 4.55 -0.30
N VAL A 102 1.89 3.91 0.71
CA VAL A 102 3.14 4.39 1.32
C VAL A 102 4.27 4.38 0.28
N MET A 103 4.41 3.33 -0.52
CA MET A 103 5.43 3.27 -1.59
C MET A 103 5.28 4.42 -2.59
N HIS A 104 4.05 4.70 -3.06
CA HIS A 104 3.80 5.83 -3.96
C HIS A 104 4.07 7.18 -3.30
N ALA A 105 3.72 7.35 -2.03
CA ALA A 105 4.03 8.56 -1.28
C ALA A 105 5.54 8.79 -1.18
N VAL A 106 6.30 7.77 -0.76
CA VAL A 106 7.77 7.83 -0.62
C VAL A 106 8.44 8.04 -1.98
N SER A 107 8.06 7.30 -3.01
CA SER A 107 8.64 7.44 -4.35
C SER A 107 8.44 8.87 -4.89
N SER A 108 7.24 9.44 -4.72
CA SER A 108 6.95 10.81 -5.18
C SER A 108 7.81 11.86 -4.46
N ILE A 109 7.96 11.77 -3.13
CA ILE A 109 8.79 12.75 -2.39
C ILE A 109 10.27 12.64 -2.75
N LEU A 110 10.80 11.42 -2.95
CA LEU A 110 12.20 11.20 -3.31
C LEU A 110 12.49 11.64 -4.75
N TYR A 111 11.54 11.44 -5.65
CA TYR A 111 11.63 11.93 -7.02
C TYR A 111 11.62 13.47 -7.06
N ASN A 112 10.70 14.11 -6.34
CA ASN A 112 10.64 15.57 -6.28
C ASN A 112 11.88 16.18 -5.62
N ARG A 113 12.42 15.53 -4.58
CA ARG A 113 13.69 15.93 -3.93
C ARG A 113 14.84 16.04 -4.92
N MET A 114 14.98 15.06 -5.81
CA MET A 114 15.99 15.06 -6.87
C MET A 114 15.73 16.17 -7.90
N LYS A 115 14.49 16.33 -8.35
CA LYS A 115 14.09 17.36 -9.32
C LYS A 115 14.38 18.77 -8.81
N ASP A 116 14.17 19.02 -7.53
CA ASP A 116 14.36 20.33 -6.90
C ASP A 116 15.83 20.59 -6.49
N GLY A 117 16.75 19.65 -6.77
CA GLY A 117 18.18 19.77 -6.46
C GLY A 117 18.53 19.67 -4.97
N ASN A 118 17.56 19.33 -4.10
CA ASN A 118 17.73 19.27 -2.65
C ASN A 118 18.22 17.90 -2.16
N ILE A 119 19.42 17.49 -2.59
CA ILE A 119 19.99 16.16 -2.31
C ILE A 119 20.91 16.18 -1.06
N GLN A 120 20.81 17.22 -0.23
CA GLN A 120 21.75 17.43 0.88
C GLN A 120 21.32 16.74 2.16
N SER A 121 20.02 16.76 2.51
CA SER A 121 19.50 16.06 3.70
C SER A 121 18.03 15.67 3.55
N LEU A 122 17.58 14.68 4.32
CA LEU A 122 16.17 14.32 4.40
C LEU A 122 15.42 15.30 5.31
N GLY A 123 14.31 15.84 4.83
CA GLY A 123 13.39 16.59 5.67
C GLY A 123 12.56 15.68 6.60
N ALA A 124 11.75 16.32 7.44
CA ALA A 124 10.93 15.62 8.43
C ALA A 124 9.84 14.73 7.80
N VAL A 125 9.29 15.14 6.65
CA VAL A 125 8.26 14.36 5.95
C VAL A 125 8.90 13.13 5.32
N GLU A 126 10.06 13.31 4.69
CA GLU A 126 10.81 12.25 4.03
C GLU A 126 11.28 11.21 5.02
N THR A 127 11.89 11.66 6.11
CA THR A 127 12.33 10.80 7.21
C THR A 127 11.17 9.98 7.78
N LYS A 128 10.00 10.60 7.98
CA LYS A 128 8.84 9.92 8.56
C LYS A 128 8.23 8.87 7.63
N LEU A 129 8.10 9.20 6.35
CA LEU A 129 7.58 8.27 5.34
C LEU A 129 8.56 7.12 5.09
N LEU A 130 9.86 7.40 5.01
CA LEU A 130 10.89 6.36 4.89
C LEU A 130 10.85 5.42 6.08
N TYR A 131 10.78 5.96 7.30
CA TYR A 131 10.61 5.14 8.50
C TYR A 131 9.37 4.24 8.41
N THR A 132 8.22 4.80 7.99
CA THR A 132 6.98 4.03 7.84
C THR A 132 7.15 2.91 6.80
N LEU A 133 7.80 3.18 5.68
CA LEU A 133 8.10 2.18 4.66
C LEU A 133 9.03 1.09 5.18
N HIS A 134 10.12 1.46 5.86
CA HIS A 134 11.09 0.51 6.41
C HIS A 134 10.43 -0.38 7.44
N TRP A 135 9.64 0.19 8.36
CA TRP A 135 8.89 -0.56 9.35
C TRP A 135 7.94 -1.57 8.71
N ILE A 136 7.19 -1.17 7.67
CA ILE A 136 6.30 -2.11 6.96
C ILE A 136 7.07 -3.28 6.35
N ILE A 137 8.25 -3.03 5.78
CA ILE A 137 9.04 -4.03 5.06
C ILE A 137 9.82 -4.94 6.01
N LEU A 138 10.36 -4.41 7.10
CA LEU A 138 11.32 -5.09 7.98
C LEU A 138 10.68 -5.65 9.24
N ASP A 139 9.73 -4.92 9.84
CA ASP A 139 9.31 -5.16 11.22
C ASP A 139 7.82 -5.56 11.33
N ALA A 140 6.97 -5.11 10.39
CA ALA A 140 5.52 -5.32 10.49
C ALA A 140 5.06 -6.78 10.47
N VAL A 141 5.83 -7.67 9.83
CA VAL A 141 5.51 -9.11 9.78
C VAL A 141 5.57 -9.71 11.18
N GLU A 142 6.70 -9.53 11.87
CA GLU A 142 6.91 -10.04 13.22
C GLU A 142 5.94 -9.37 14.20
N GLU A 143 5.81 -8.03 14.16
CA GLU A 143 4.91 -7.32 15.07
C GLU A 143 3.44 -7.71 14.90
N CYS A 144 2.98 -7.97 13.67
CA CYS A 144 1.61 -8.45 13.45
C CYS A 144 1.45 -9.92 13.87
N ALA A 145 2.48 -10.74 13.71
CA ALA A 145 2.46 -12.14 14.14
C ALA A 145 2.41 -12.26 15.67
N ASP A 146 3.22 -11.47 16.37
CA ASP A 146 3.22 -11.39 17.83
C ASP A 146 1.87 -10.90 18.36
N GLU A 147 1.29 -9.83 17.78
CA GLU A 147 -0.02 -9.32 18.20
C GLU A 147 -1.14 -10.36 18.02
N ASP A 148 -1.12 -11.13 16.92
CA ASP A 148 -2.08 -12.20 16.69
C ASP A 148 -1.86 -13.38 17.65
N PHE A 149 -0.61 -13.74 17.93
CA PHE A 149 -0.24 -14.79 18.88
C PHE A 149 -0.73 -14.46 20.30
N GLU A 150 -0.51 -13.23 20.78
CA GLU A 150 -0.99 -12.75 22.08
C GLU A 150 -2.53 -12.75 22.18
N ARG A 151 -3.23 -12.63 21.05
CA ARG A 151 -4.70 -12.75 20.97
C ARG A 151 -5.18 -14.20 20.84
N GLY A 152 -4.28 -15.18 20.82
CA GLY A 152 -4.59 -16.58 20.59
C GLY A 152 -5.04 -16.88 19.16
N VAL A 153 -4.76 -16.00 18.20
CA VAL A 153 -5.06 -16.18 16.78
C VAL A 153 -3.89 -16.88 16.11
N ILE A 154 -4.11 -18.11 15.64
CA ILE A 154 -3.10 -18.89 14.94
C ILE A 154 -3.50 -19.03 13.48
N HIS A 155 -2.65 -18.54 12.58
CA HIS A 155 -2.87 -18.70 11.14
C HIS A 155 -2.24 -20.00 10.65
N ALA A 156 -3.06 -20.90 10.12
CA ALA A 156 -2.59 -22.20 9.61
C ALA A 156 -1.72 -22.08 8.34
N SER A 157 -1.80 -20.95 7.62
CA SER A 157 -1.04 -20.76 6.39
C SER A 157 0.34 -20.17 6.67
N PRO A 158 1.44 -20.82 6.24
CA PRO A 158 2.78 -20.23 6.36
C PRO A 158 2.98 -19.01 5.46
N PHE A 159 2.03 -18.74 4.55
CA PHE A 159 2.05 -17.61 3.63
C PHE A 159 1.11 -16.47 4.05
N TYR A 160 0.64 -16.48 5.30
CA TYR A 160 -0.27 -15.45 5.81
C TYR A 160 0.44 -14.09 5.84
N TYR A 161 1.58 -14.00 6.52
CA TYR A 161 2.38 -12.77 6.70
C TYR A 161 3.35 -12.49 5.55
N VAL A 162 2.92 -12.74 4.31
CA VAL A 162 3.75 -12.50 3.12
C VAL A 162 3.09 -11.44 2.22
N PHE A 163 3.88 -10.52 1.70
CA PHE A 163 3.42 -9.57 0.69
C PHE A 163 3.21 -10.25 -0.66
N SER A 164 2.29 -9.72 -1.47
CA SER A 164 2.04 -10.29 -2.80
C SER A 164 3.21 -9.97 -3.75
N ILE A 165 3.49 -10.86 -4.70
CA ILE A 165 4.49 -10.61 -5.76
C ILE A 165 4.26 -9.26 -6.45
N PRO A 166 3.04 -8.88 -6.87
CA PRO A 166 2.80 -7.54 -7.44
C PRO A 166 3.23 -6.38 -6.53
N THR A 167 3.07 -6.51 -5.22
CA THR A 167 3.48 -5.49 -4.25
C THR A 167 5.01 -5.35 -4.20
N ILE A 168 5.73 -6.47 -4.19
CA ILE A 168 7.20 -6.47 -4.23
C ILE A 168 7.71 -5.98 -5.58
N THR A 169 7.08 -6.37 -6.68
CA THR A 169 7.39 -5.84 -8.02
C THR A 169 7.21 -4.32 -8.08
N LEU A 170 6.14 -3.79 -7.49
CA LEU A 170 5.90 -2.35 -7.42
C LEU A 170 7.03 -1.64 -6.65
N PHE A 171 7.53 -2.20 -5.55
CA PHE A 171 8.68 -1.66 -4.82
C PHE A 171 9.88 -1.50 -5.76
N ILE A 172 10.26 -2.56 -6.47
CA ILE A 172 11.41 -2.56 -7.37
C ILE A 172 11.23 -1.50 -8.46
N TYR A 173 10.05 -1.42 -9.08
CA TYR A 173 9.78 -0.44 -10.13
C TYR A 173 9.80 1.01 -9.64
N LEU A 174 9.34 1.27 -8.42
CA LEU A 174 9.31 2.62 -7.87
C LEU A 174 10.67 3.08 -7.34
N PHE A 175 11.48 2.18 -6.77
CA PHE A 175 12.68 2.55 -6.02
C PHE A 175 14.00 2.25 -6.73
N ALA A 176 14.09 1.20 -7.56
CA ALA A 176 15.34 0.93 -8.28
C ALA A 176 15.82 2.12 -9.15
N PRO A 177 14.94 2.87 -9.85
CA PRO A 177 15.38 4.03 -10.63
C PRO A 177 15.85 5.23 -9.81
N ILE A 178 15.50 5.29 -8.51
CA ILE A 178 15.73 6.45 -7.64
C ILE A 178 16.51 6.11 -6.37
N CYS A 179 17.05 4.89 -6.24
CA CYS A 179 17.74 4.43 -5.03
C CYS A 179 18.98 5.28 -4.71
N ASN A 180 19.65 5.80 -5.76
CA ASN A 180 20.80 6.70 -5.64
C ASN A 180 20.43 8.12 -5.15
N ASN A 181 19.14 8.44 -5.02
CA ASN A 181 18.68 9.69 -4.39
C ASN A 181 18.79 9.64 -2.87
N LEU A 182 19.03 8.45 -2.31
CA LEU A 182 19.33 8.22 -0.90
C LEU A 182 20.83 7.98 -0.78
N LYS A 183 21.44 8.58 0.24
CA LYS A 183 22.86 8.39 0.57
C LYS A 183 23.00 7.70 1.90
N GLU A 184 24.11 7.03 2.13
CA GLU A 184 24.41 6.40 3.43
C GLU A 184 24.28 7.38 4.61
N SER A 185 24.68 8.65 4.42
CA SER A 185 24.53 9.72 5.40
C SER A 185 23.08 9.98 5.83
N ASP A 186 22.10 9.71 4.96
CA ASP A 186 20.67 9.88 5.27
C ASP A 186 20.20 8.86 6.35
N PHE A 187 20.98 7.79 6.60
CA PHE A 187 20.68 6.69 7.53
C PHE A 187 21.51 6.71 8.82
N GLN A 188 22.35 7.71 9.03
CA GLN A 188 23.15 7.85 10.27
C GLN A 188 22.31 8.24 11.50
N ASN A 189 21.00 8.44 11.34
CA ASN A 189 20.09 8.61 12.46
C ASN A 189 19.48 7.26 12.87
N PHE A 190 19.32 7.06 14.18
CA PHE A 190 18.74 5.82 14.75
C PHE A 190 17.35 5.47 14.21
N ARG A 191 16.63 6.45 13.66
CA ARG A 191 15.27 6.24 13.15
C ARG A 191 15.27 5.50 11.81
N LEU A 192 16.26 5.74 10.96
CA LEU A 192 16.33 5.16 9.61
C LEU A 192 17.43 4.10 9.47
N GLU A 193 18.31 3.95 10.45
CA GLU A 193 19.42 3.00 10.43
C GLU A 193 19.02 1.60 9.96
N ASN A 194 17.88 1.07 10.44
CA ASN A 194 17.37 -0.26 10.03
C ASN A 194 17.12 -0.36 8.51
N GLY A 195 16.82 0.77 7.86
CA GLY A 195 16.63 0.87 6.42
C GLY A 195 17.87 0.50 5.59
N LEU A 196 19.08 0.53 6.16
CA LEU A 196 20.30 0.12 5.44
C LEU A 196 20.23 -1.34 4.97
N LYS A 197 19.50 -2.22 5.67
CA LYS A 197 19.23 -3.61 5.24
C LYS A 197 18.56 -3.69 3.86
N ILE A 198 17.86 -2.62 3.47
CA ILE A 198 17.23 -2.48 2.16
C ILE A 198 18.18 -1.78 1.19
N TRP A 199 18.61 -0.56 1.53
CA TRP A 199 19.25 0.32 0.56
C TRP A 199 20.67 -0.08 0.21
N GLN A 200 21.43 -0.64 1.16
CA GLN A 200 22.79 -1.09 0.90
C GLN A 200 22.80 -2.16 -0.20
N ALA A 201 21.92 -3.16 -0.10
CA ALA A 201 21.78 -4.18 -1.13
C ALA A 201 21.36 -3.58 -2.48
N MET A 202 20.44 -2.62 -2.49
CA MET A 202 20.00 -1.96 -3.73
C MET A 202 21.10 -1.16 -4.42
N TRP A 203 21.95 -0.45 -3.66
CA TRP A 203 23.12 0.27 -4.22
C TRP A 203 24.16 -0.69 -4.81
N GLU A 204 24.25 -1.90 -4.26
CA GLU A 204 25.13 -2.97 -4.74
C GLU A 204 24.48 -3.84 -5.84
N PHE A 205 23.31 -3.46 -6.36
CA PHE A 205 22.55 -4.21 -7.37
C PHE A 205 22.15 -5.63 -6.93
N ARG A 206 21.92 -5.81 -5.62
CA ARG A 206 21.43 -7.04 -4.99
C ARG A 206 19.98 -6.87 -4.51
N HIS A 207 19.30 -7.98 -4.24
CA HIS A 207 18.01 -7.91 -3.56
C HIS A 207 18.21 -7.53 -2.09
N PRO A 208 17.31 -6.74 -1.48
CA PRO A 208 17.31 -6.49 -0.05
C PRO A 208 17.39 -7.76 0.78
N ASP A 209 18.12 -7.70 1.90
CA ASP A 209 18.22 -8.80 2.85
C ASP A 209 17.08 -8.71 3.87
N ALA A 210 15.86 -8.86 3.38
CA ALA A 210 14.65 -8.89 4.20
C ALA A 210 13.74 -10.05 3.76
N PRO A 211 13.06 -10.74 4.70
CA PRO A 211 12.28 -11.94 4.41
C PRO A 211 11.32 -11.77 3.24
N CYS A 212 10.63 -10.61 3.16
CA CYS A 212 9.66 -10.36 2.10
C CYS A 212 10.23 -10.36 0.66
N PHE A 213 11.55 -10.27 0.47
CA PHE A 213 12.19 -10.35 -0.86
C PHE A 213 12.74 -11.74 -1.19
N VAL A 214 12.90 -12.61 -0.19
CA VAL A 214 13.52 -13.95 -0.36
C VAL A 214 12.54 -15.10 -0.10
N THR A 215 11.44 -14.85 0.62
CA THR A 215 10.45 -15.88 0.95
C THR A 215 9.74 -16.39 -0.31
N HIS A 216 9.68 -17.70 -0.47
CA HIS A 216 8.90 -18.34 -1.53
C HIS A 216 7.42 -17.97 -1.42
N CYS A 217 6.87 -17.41 -2.50
CA CYS A 217 5.46 -17.07 -2.58
C CYS A 217 4.72 -18.12 -3.42
N LYS A 218 3.64 -18.69 -2.87
CA LYS A 218 2.68 -19.46 -3.70
C LYS A 218 1.76 -18.47 -4.42
N PRO A 219 1.64 -18.53 -5.76
CA PRO A 219 0.63 -17.74 -6.47
C PRO A 219 -0.75 -18.04 -5.88
N LYS A 220 -1.42 -17.04 -5.32
CA LYS A 220 -2.83 -17.17 -4.91
C LYS A 220 -3.66 -17.04 -6.18
N PRO A 221 -4.28 -18.13 -6.71
CA PRO A 221 -5.09 -18.03 -7.91
C PRO A 221 -6.26 -17.08 -7.62
N LYS A 222 -6.31 -15.96 -8.35
CA LYS A 222 -7.53 -15.16 -8.41
C LYS A 222 -8.53 -15.99 -9.19
N PHE A 223 -9.57 -16.49 -8.53
CA PHE A 223 -10.70 -17.09 -9.24
C PHE A 223 -11.38 -15.99 -10.04
N LEU A 224 -10.90 -15.75 -11.26
CA LEU A 224 -11.63 -15.02 -12.28
C LEU A 224 -12.76 -15.94 -12.74
N ASN A 225 -13.82 -16.05 -11.94
CA ASN A 225 -15.08 -16.57 -12.43
C ASN A 225 -15.64 -15.53 -13.41
N GLY A 226 -15.10 -15.54 -14.63
CA GLY A 226 -15.82 -15.02 -15.77
C GLY A 226 -17.14 -15.76 -15.80
N LYS A 227 -18.23 -15.04 -15.50
CA LYS A 227 -19.57 -15.51 -15.80
C LYS A 227 -19.64 -15.62 -17.33
N HIS A 228 -19.17 -16.73 -17.89
CA HIS A 228 -19.76 -17.21 -19.12
C HIS A 228 -21.20 -17.53 -18.74
N LEU A 229 -22.10 -16.56 -18.94
CA LEU A 229 -23.47 -16.88 -19.26
C LEU A 229 -23.39 -17.78 -20.49
N LYS A 230 -23.32 -19.09 -20.28
CA LYS A 230 -23.97 -20.01 -21.19
C LYS A 230 -25.46 -19.74 -20.99
N ASN A 231 -25.95 -18.66 -21.63
CA ASN A 231 -27.31 -18.66 -22.08
C ASN A 231 -27.42 -19.91 -22.95
N LYS A 232 -28.03 -20.97 -22.42
CA LYS A 232 -28.70 -21.93 -23.28
C LYS A 232 -29.83 -21.14 -23.92
N GLN A 233 -29.52 -20.43 -25.01
CA GLN A 233 -30.54 -20.06 -25.96
C GLN A 233 -31.19 -21.37 -26.38
N HIS A 234 -32.42 -21.59 -25.92
CA HIS A 234 -33.33 -22.50 -26.60
C HIS A 234 -33.43 -21.98 -28.04
N PHE A 235 -32.75 -22.64 -28.97
CA PHE A 235 -33.02 -22.48 -30.39
C PHE A 235 -34.38 -23.12 -30.64
N GLY A 236 -35.40 -22.27 -30.71
CA GLY A 236 -36.77 -22.72 -30.88
C GLY A 236 -37.70 -21.55 -31.10
N ASP A 237 -37.45 -20.77 -32.16
CA ASP A 237 -38.47 -19.93 -32.79
C ASP A 237 -38.22 -19.94 -34.31
N VAL A 238 -38.97 -20.81 -34.99
CA VAL A 238 -39.09 -20.81 -36.45
C VAL A 238 -40.00 -19.63 -36.82
N PHE A 239 -39.46 -18.62 -37.48
CA PHE A 239 -40.25 -17.57 -38.12
C PHE A 239 -41.00 -18.18 -39.32
N VAL A 240 -42.31 -18.37 -39.17
CA VAL A 240 -43.20 -18.64 -40.32
C VAL A 240 -43.78 -17.30 -40.75
N GLY A 241 -43.24 -16.73 -41.84
CA GLY A 241 -43.84 -15.57 -42.49
C GLY A 241 -45.23 -15.91 -43.01
N ARG A 242 -46.24 -15.09 -42.67
CA ARG A 242 -47.55 -15.14 -43.31
C ARG A 242 -47.45 -14.56 -44.73
N LYS A 243 -48.09 -15.24 -45.68
CA LYS A 243 -48.35 -14.74 -47.03
C LYS A 243 -49.20 -13.49 -47.02
#